data_AF-A0A8T5J9K4-F1
#
_entry.id   AF-A0A8T5J9K4-F1
#
_cell.length_a   1.000
_cell.length_b   1.000
_cell.length_c   1.000
_cell.angle_alpha   90.00
_cell.angle_beta   90.00
_cell.angle_gamma   90.00
#
_symmetry.space_group_name_H-M   'P 1'
#
loop_
_entity.id
_entity.type
_entity.pdbx_description
1 polymer ?
#
loop_
_entity_poly.entity_id
_entity_poly.type
_entity_poly.pdbx_seq_one_letter_code
_entity_poly.pdbx_strand_id
1 'polypeptide(L)'
;MQRIEFKTGEQRKFLQKVIRELNVPSLRGLLQFGITTKYSTLKNYYNESRTLPKNLFDELCTLANFNSETIQKTTLNEHWGKQKGGRISKRKS
;
A
#
# COMPACT_ATOMS: atom_id res chain seq x y z
N MET A 1 -3.17 -11.80 -2.78
CA MET A 1 -2.80 -10.83 -1.74
C MET A 1 -3.92 -9.82 -1.47
N GLN A 2 -4.34 -9.66 -0.21
CA GLN A 2 -5.27 -8.60 0.22
C GLN A 2 -4.65 -7.20 0.03
N ARG A 3 -5.48 -6.21 -0.27
CA ARG A 3 -5.06 -4.80 -0.41
C ARG A 3 -5.75 -3.94 0.63
N ILE A 4 -5.12 -2.84 0.99
CA ILE A 4 -5.67 -1.80 1.85
C ILE A 4 -5.93 -0.58 0.99
N GLU A 5 -7.17 -0.13 1.01
CA GLU A 5 -7.62 1.10 0.38
C GLU A 5 -7.83 2.17 1.45
N PHE A 6 -7.26 3.34 1.21
CA PHE A 6 -7.46 4.52 2.03
C PHE A 6 -8.37 5.48 1.28
N LYS A 7 -9.03 6.37 2.01
CA LYS A 7 -9.63 7.56 1.41
C LYS A 7 -8.53 8.43 0.79
N THR A 8 -8.88 9.18 -0.25
CA THR A 8 -7.95 10.11 -0.91
C THR A 8 -7.31 11.06 0.10
N GLY A 9 -5.98 11.17 0.05
CA GLY A 9 -5.15 11.93 0.98
C GLY A 9 -4.72 11.15 2.23
N GLU A 10 -5.47 10.13 2.66
CA GLU A 10 -5.21 9.41 3.91
C GLU A 10 -4.04 8.42 3.79
N GLN A 11 -3.80 7.83 2.61
CA GLN A 11 -2.64 6.95 2.41
C GLN A 11 -1.33 7.74 2.55
N ARG A 12 -1.27 8.94 1.95
CA ARG A 12 -0.11 9.82 2.10
C ARG A 12 0.05 10.25 3.56
N LYS A 13 -1.02 10.66 4.23
CA LYS A 13 -0.97 11.05 5.66
C LYS A 13 -0.50 9.89 6.54
N PHE A 14 -0.96 8.67 6.28
CA PHE A 14 -0.49 7.47 6.99
C PHE A 14 1.02 7.30 6.83
N LEU A 15 1.54 7.34 5.60
CA LEU A 15 2.98 7.21 5.36
C LEU A 15 3.78 8.36 6.00
N GLN A 16 3.25 9.58 6.01
CA GLN A 16 3.87 10.71 6.72
C GLN A 16 3.90 10.50 8.24
N LYS A 17 2.85 9.94 8.83
CA LYS A 17 2.81 9.58 10.26
C LYS A 17 3.87 8.52 10.55
N VAL A 18 3.97 7.47 9.73
CA VAL A 18 5.00 6.44 9.89
C VAL A 18 6.40 7.03 9.83
N ILE A 19 6.68 7.92 8.87
CA ILE A 19 7.97 8.61 8.74
C ILE A 19 8.31 9.42 10.01
N ARG A 20 7.33 10.12 10.57
CA ARG A 20 7.50 10.92 11.79
C ARG A 20 7.75 10.03 13.01
N GLU A 21 6.98 8.96 13.15
CA GLU A 21 7.07 8.05 14.29
C GLU A 21 8.41 7.29 14.31
N LEU A 22 8.86 6.85 13.14
CA LEU A 22 10.15 6.19 12.97
C LEU A 22 11.34 7.16 12.98
N ASN A 23 11.08 8.46 13.17
CA ASN A 23 12.07 9.53 13.18
C ASN A 23 13.03 9.47 11.98
N VAL A 24 12.50 9.25 10.78
CA VAL A 24 13.29 9.19 9.54
C VAL A 24 13.13 10.45 8.70
N PRO A 25 14.18 10.88 7.97
CA PRO A 25 14.15 12.15 7.25
C PRO A 25 13.22 12.14 6.03
N SER A 26 12.89 10.97 5.50
CA SER A 26 12.05 10.85 4.30
C SER A 26 11.51 9.43 4.11
N LEU A 27 10.62 9.28 3.12
CA LEU A 27 10.11 7.98 2.66
C LEU A 27 11.23 6.98 2.31
N ARG A 28 12.38 7.46 1.83
CA ARG A 28 13.54 6.60 1.53
C ARG A 28 14.17 6.04 2.80
N GLY A 29 14.08 6.76 3.92
CA GLY A 29 14.56 6.30 5.22
C GLY A 29 13.84 5.04 5.70
N LEU A 30 12.61 4.79 5.26
CA LEU A 30 11.89 3.56 5.59
C LEU A 30 12.61 2.28 5.14
N LEU A 31 13.46 2.37 4.12
CA LEU A 31 14.22 1.22 3.60
C LEU A 31 15.25 0.68 4.59
N GLN A 32 15.68 1.50 5.56
CA GLN A 32 16.67 1.07 6.56
C GLN A 32 16.10 0.03 7.55
N PHE A 33 14.77 -0.07 7.65
CA PHE A 33 14.09 -1.03 8.53
C PHE A 33 13.88 -2.41 7.89
N GLY A 34 14.55 -2.69 6.77
CA GLY A 34 14.49 -4.01 6.12
C GLY A 34 13.25 -4.24 5.25
N ILE A 35 12.48 -3.20 4.95
CA ILE A 35 11.27 -3.31 4.12
C ILE A 35 11.64 -3.78 2.71
N THR A 36 11.02 -4.87 2.25
CA THR A 36 11.31 -5.47 0.94
C THR A 36 10.85 -4.63 -0.26
N THR A 37 9.96 -3.66 0.00
CA THR A 37 9.37 -2.80 -1.01
C THR A 37 10.38 -1.77 -1.51
N LYS A 38 10.63 -1.76 -2.83
CA LYS A 38 11.52 -0.79 -3.49
C LYS A 38 11.03 0.65 -3.32
N TYR A 39 11.97 1.60 -3.30
CA TYR A 39 11.67 3.04 -3.20
C TYR A 39 10.68 3.55 -4.25
N SER A 40 10.82 3.13 -5.52
CA SER A 40 9.91 3.53 -6.59
C SER A 40 8.47 3.07 -6.33
N THR A 41 8.31 1.90 -5.70
CA THR A 41 7.02 1.37 -5.28
C THR A 41 6.47 2.15 -4.08
N LEU A 42 7.31 2.47 -3.08
CA LEU A 42 6.92 3.35 -1.97
C LEU A 42 6.43 4.71 -2.47
N LYS A 43 7.13 5.31 -3.45
CA LYS A 43 6.70 6.57 -4.09
C LYS A 43 5.31 6.48 -4.71
N ASN A 44 4.98 5.36 -5.35
CA ASN A 44 3.64 5.15 -5.89
C ASN A 44 2.58 5.12 -4.78
N TYR A 45 2.87 4.48 -3.65
CA TYR A 45 1.99 4.51 -2.50
C TYR A 45 1.88 5.91 -1.90
N TYR A 46 2.98 6.65 -1.81
CA TYR A 46 2.99 8.02 -1.30
C TYR A 46 2.22 9.02 -2.18
N ASN A 47 2.19 8.78 -3.49
CA ASN A 47 1.41 9.56 -4.45
C ASN A 47 -0.01 9.00 -4.64
N GLU A 48 -0.39 7.97 -3.88
CA GLU A 48 -1.71 7.33 -3.94
C GLU A 48 -2.07 6.78 -5.32
N SER A 49 -1.06 6.54 -6.17
CA SER A 49 -1.26 5.96 -7.51
C SER A 49 -1.48 4.45 -7.47
N ARG A 50 -1.25 3.82 -6.32
CA ARG A 50 -1.47 2.39 -6.06
C ARG A 50 -2.00 2.18 -4.66
N THR A 51 -2.84 1.16 -4.49
CA THR A 51 -3.29 0.68 -3.19
C THR A 51 -2.18 -0.07 -2.46
N LEU A 52 -2.15 0.06 -1.14
CA LEU A 52 -1.12 -0.53 -0.30
C LEU A 52 -1.37 -2.05 -0.15
N PRO A 53 -0.35 -2.92 -0.28
CA PRO A 53 -0.48 -4.32 0.11
C PRO A 53 -0.75 -4.43 1.61
N LYS A 54 -1.65 -5.32 2.03
CA LYS A 54 -1.93 -5.53 3.45
C LYS A 54 -0.67 -5.87 4.26
N ASN A 55 0.16 -6.78 3.75
CA ASN A 55 1.40 -7.15 4.44
C ASN A 55 2.32 -5.95 4.70
N LEU A 56 2.44 -5.02 3.74
CA LEU A 56 3.24 -3.82 3.92
C LEU A 56 2.58 -2.85 4.91
N PHE A 57 1.24 -2.75 4.90
CA PHE A 57 0.52 -1.96 5.89
C PHE A 57 0.76 -2.48 7.31
N ASP A 58 0.62 -3.78 7.52
CA ASP A 58 0.81 -4.43 8.82
C ASP A 58 2.26 -4.30 9.30
N GLU A 59 3.23 -4.45 8.39
CA GLU A 59 4.66 -4.24 8.67
C GLU A 59 4.94 -2.78 9.10
N LEU A 60 4.41 -1.79 8.38
CA LEU A 60 4.56 -0.37 8.74
C LEU A 60 3.87 -0.04 10.07
N CYS A 61 2.70 -0.61 10.35
CA CYS A 61 2.01 -0.43 11.63
C CYS A 61 2.83 -1.04 12.77
N THR A 62 3.41 -2.22 12.56
CA THR A 62 4.26 -2.89 13.55
C THR A 62 5.51 -2.06 13.84
N LEU A 63 6.20 -1.57 12.80
CA LEU A 63 7.39 -0.75 12.94
C LEU A 63 7.10 0.56 13.68
N ALA A 64 6.02 1.25 13.30
CA ALA A 64 5.62 2.52 13.90
C ALA A 64 4.78 2.38 15.18
N ASN A 65 4.62 1.16 15.72
CA ASN A 65 3.79 0.88 16.89
C ASN A 65 2.36 1.48 16.80
N PHE A 66 1.75 1.41 15.62
CA PHE A 66 0.38 1.88 15.39
C PHE A 66 -0.63 0.75 15.56
N ASN A 67 -1.76 1.08 16.19
CA ASN A 67 -2.90 0.18 16.19
C ASN A 67 -3.55 0.18 14.79
N SER A 68 -3.45 -0.94 14.08
CA SER A 68 -4.02 -1.10 12.74
C SER A 68 -5.52 -0.82 12.72
N GLU A 69 -6.27 -1.07 13.79
CA GLU A 69 -7.73 -0.92 13.86
C GLU A 69 -8.18 0.53 13.88
N THR A 70 -7.43 1.43 14.51
CA THR A 70 -7.80 2.85 14.67
C THR A 70 -7.63 3.65 13.38
N ILE A 71 -6.86 3.13 12.43
CA ILE A 71 -6.66 3.76 11.12
C ILE A 71 -7.92 3.57 10.27
N GLN A 72 -8.37 4.62 9.59
CA GLN A 72 -9.49 4.53 8.65
C GLN A 72 -9.02 3.95 7.31
N LYS A 73 -9.42 2.71 7.03
CA LYS A 73 -9.03 1.95 5.84
C LYS A 73 -10.07 0.88 5.51
N THR A 74 -10.16 0.53 4.24
CA THR A 74 -10.99 -0.56 3.73
C THR A 74 -10.09 -1.69 3.26
N THR A 75 -10.38 -2.93 3.68
CA THR A 75 -9.66 -4.10 3.17
C THR A 75 -10.33 -4.59 1.90
N LEU A 76 -9.57 -4.62 0.81
CA LEU A 76 -10.01 -5.13 -0.48
C LEU A 76 -9.58 -6.59 -0.65
N ASN A 77 -10.50 -7.41 -1.13
CA ASN A 77 -10.28 -8.83 -1.37
C ASN A 77 -9.30 -9.10 -2.53
N GLU A 78 -8.81 -10.33 -2.54
CA GLU A 78 -7.68 -10.79 -3.38
C GLU A 78 -7.86 -10.62 -4.89
N HIS A 79 -9.11 -10.56 -5.35
CA HIS A 79 -9.46 -10.46 -6.77
C HIS A 79 -9.75 -9.03 -7.24
N TRP A 80 -9.59 -8.04 -6.37
CA TRP A 80 -9.81 -6.65 -6.72
C TRP A 80 -8.84 -6.20 -7.83
N GLY A 81 -9.38 -5.83 -8.98
CA GLY A 81 -8.61 -5.41 -10.16
C GLY A 81 -8.19 -6.53 -11.13
N LYS A 82 -8.49 -7.81 -10.85
CA LYS A 82 -8.38 -8.88 -11.87
C LYS A 82 -9.61 -8.85 -12.78
N GLN A 83 -9.58 -8.00 -13.81
CA GLN A 83 -10.49 -8.19 -14.94
C GLN A 83 -10.10 -9.51 -15.62
N LYS A 84 -11.05 -10.42 -15.82
CA LYS A 84 -10.84 -11.68 -16.59
C LYS A 84 -10.40 -11.30 -18.00
N GLY A 85 -9.10 -11.17 -18.22
CA GLY A 85 -8.50 -10.92 -19.52
C GLY A 85 -8.56 -12.18 -20.38
N GLY A 86 -9.75 -12.53 -20.85
CA GLY A 86 -9.95 -13.52 -21.91
C GLY A 86 -10.35 -12.78 -23.17
N ARG A 87 -9.40 -12.56 -24.09
CA ARG A 87 -9.73 -12.14 -25.45
C ARG A 87 -10.54 -13.27 -26.09
N ILE A 88 -11.87 -13.15 -26.09
CA ILE A 88 -12.74 -14.05 -26.85
C ILE A 88 -12.48 -13.74 -28.33
N SER A 89 -11.51 -14.43 -28.92
CA SER A 89 -11.31 -14.44 -30.37
C SER A 89 -12.53 -15.14 -30.99
N LYS A 90 -13.48 -14.36 -31.52
CA LYS A 90 -14.49 -14.89 -32.44
C LYS A 90 -13.78 -15.21 -33.76
N ARG A 91 -13.27 -16.43 -33.93
CA ARG A 91 -13.06 -16.98 -35.27
C ARG A 91 -14.44 -17.19 -35.88
N LYS A 92 -14.82 -16.35 -36.85
CA LYS A 92 -15.91 -16.68 -37.77
C LYS A 92 -15.39 -17.80 -38.68
N SER A 93 -16.04 -18.96 -38.62
CA SER A 93 -16.02 -19.93 -39.71
C SER A 93 -17.12 -19.59 -40.71
#